data_AF-A0A820GG37-F1
#
_entry.id   AF-A0A820GG37-F1
#
_cell.length_a   1.000
_cell.length_b   1.000
_cell.length_c   1.000
_cell.angle_alpha   90.00
_cell.angle_beta   90.00
_cell.angle_gamma   90.00
#
_symmetry.space_group_name_H-M   'P 1'
#
loop_
_entity.id
_entity.type
_entity.pdbx_description
1 polymer ?
#
loop_
_entity_poly.entity_id
_entity_poly.type
_entity_poly.pdbx_seq_one_letter_code
_entity_poly.pdbx_strand_id
1 'polypeptide(L)'
;IHDLKFFMLMLTVFVLAFGVPTYSLVYGVEKFTWHLPRAIINLAYWQIFGELEALDEIEKNYEISGYVMFILLIAYMTVASVLLISLLIAMFRYNSQMFRM
;
A
#
# COMPACT_ATOMS: atom_id res chain seq x y z
N ILE A 1 -12.85 -18.78 4.17
CA ILE A 1 -11.42 -18.67 4.60
C ILE A 1 -10.45 -18.70 3.41
N HIS A 2 -10.65 -19.57 2.41
CA HIS A 2 -9.82 -19.56 1.20
C HIS A 2 -9.87 -18.20 0.48
N ASP A 3 -11.06 -17.61 0.31
CA ASP A 3 -11.24 -16.32 -0.37
C ASP A 3 -10.52 -15.17 0.34
N LEU A 4 -10.55 -15.18 1.68
CA LEU A 4 -9.83 -14.20 2.51
C LEU A 4 -8.30 -14.33 2.36
N LYS A 5 -7.78 -15.55 2.25
CA LYS A 5 -6.34 -15.78 2.04
C LYS A 5 -5.90 -15.29 0.66
N PHE A 6 -6.69 -15.53 -0.39
CA PHE A 6 -6.43 -14.99 -1.72
C PHE A 6 -6.46 -13.47 -1.74
N PHE A 7 -7.42 -12.87 -1.04
CA PHE A 7 -7.50 -11.42 -0.90
C PHE A 7 -6.26 -10.85 -0.19
N MET A 8 -5.85 -11.42 0.96
CA MET A 8 -4.65 -10.98 1.67
C MET A 8 -3.40 -11.07 0.80
N LEU A 9 -3.28 -12.14 0.01
CA LEU A 9 -2.16 -12.33 -0.90
C LEU A 9 -2.13 -11.26 -2.00
N MET A 10 -3.29 -10.94 -2.58
CA MET A 10 -3.42 -9.84 -3.55
C MET A 10 -3.06 -8.49 -2.94
N LEU A 11 -3.51 -8.21 -1.71
CA LEU A 11 -3.16 -7.00 -0.98
C LEU A 11 -1.65 -6.91 -0.77
N THR A 12 -1.00 -8.00 -0.34
CA THR A 12 0.47 -8.02 -0.19
C THR A 12 1.20 -7.75 -1.50
N VAL A 13 0.77 -8.35 -2.62
CA VAL A 13 1.35 -8.10 -3.94
C VAL A 13 1.21 -6.63 -4.33
N PHE A 14 0.05 -6.03 -4.07
CA PHE A 14 -0.22 -4.63 -4.41
C PHE A 14 0.61 -3.66 -3.55
N VAL A 15 0.71 -3.93 -2.25
CA VAL A 15 1.55 -3.18 -1.29
C VAL A 15 3.02 -3.23 -1.72
N LEU A 16 3.54 -4.40 -2.11
CA LEU A 16 4.93 -4.53 -2.56
C LEU A 16 5.16 -3.84 -3.91
N ALA A 17 4.21 -3.95 -4.85
CA ALA A 17 4.30 -3.31 -6.15
C ALA A 17 4.35 -1.78 -6.06
N PHE A 18 3.70 -1.18 -5.05
CA PHE A 18 3.76 0.26 -4.77
C PHE A 18 4.96 0.65 -3.89
N GLY A 19 5.25 -0.14 -2.86
CA GLY A 19 6.28 0.18 -1.87
C GLY A 19 7.69 0.16 -2.45
N VAL A 20 8.03 -0.80 -3.31
CA VAL A 20 9.36 -0.92 -3.93
C VAL A 20 9.73 0.30 -4.79
N PRO A 21 8.90 0.76 -5.76
CA PRO A 21 9.22 1.94 -6.55
C PRO A 21 9.22 3.22 -5.72
N THR A 22 8.30 3.38 -4.77
CA THR A 22 8.28 4.56 -3.87
C THR A 22 9.58 4.66 -3.08
N TYR A 23 10.03 3.56 -2.48
CA TYR A 23 11.29 3.52 -1.75
C TYR A 23 12.51 3.80 -2.65
N SER A 24 12.53 3.21 -3.85
CA SER A 24 13.61 3.43 -4.83
C SER A 24 13.67 4.89 -5.31
N LEU A 25 12.55 5.58 -5.40
CA LEU A 25 12.48 6.96 -5.85
C LEU A 25 12.84 7.94 -4.71
N VAL A 26 12.52 7.63 -3.44
CA VAL A 26 12.79 8.50 -2.28
C VAL A 26 14.23 8.38 -1.80
N TYR A 27 14.72 7.16 -1.62
CA TYR A 27 16.03 6.90 -1.02
C TYR A 27 17.15 6.67 -2.05
N GLY A 28 16.81 6.51 -3.34
CA GLY A 28 17.79 6.25 -4.39
C GLY A 28 18.47 4.88 -4.24
N VAL A 29 19.69 4.74 -4.80
CA VAL A 29 20.45 3.48 -4.79
C VAL A 29 21.18 3.30 -3.46
N GLU A 30 20.44 2.96 -2.40
CA GLU A 30 21.04 2.54 -1.13
C GLU A 30 21.46 1.07 -1.13
N LYS A 31 22.44 0.72 -0.30
CA LYS A 31 22.91 -0.66 -0.16
C LYS A 31 21.82 -1.52 0.46
N PHE A 32 21.46 -2.62 -0.23
CA PHE A 32 20.48 -3.60 0.24
C PHE A 32 20.82 -4.06 1.67
N THR A 33 19.98 -3.64 2.62
CA THR A 33 20.12 -3.95 4.04
C THR A 33 18.92 -4.79 4.45
N TRP A 34 19.09 -5.74 5.38
CA TRP A 34 17.99 -6.61 5.84
C TRP A 34 16.80 -5.87 6.45
N HIS A 35 16.95 -4.58 6.77
CA HIS A 35 15.88 -3.71 7.25
C HIS A 35 15.00 -3.12 6.13
N LEU A 36 15.50 -3.01 4.89
CA LEU A 36 14.78 -2.43 3.74
C LEU A 36 13.39 -3.03 3.52
N PRO A 37 13.23 -4.36 3.38
CA PRO A 37 11.92 -4.94 3.07
C PRO A 37 10.90 -4.71 4.19
N ARG A 38 11.37 -4.64 5.45
CA ARG A 38 10.50 -4.30 6.58
C ARG A 38 10.06 -2.84 6.52
N ALA A 39 10.96 -1.91 6.20
CA ALA A 39 10.65 -0.49 6.06
C ALA A 39 9.64 -0.24 4.93
N ILE A 40 9.86 -0.85 3.76
CA ILE A 40 8.98 -0.72 2.58
C ILE A 40 7.56 -1.18 2.90
N ILE A 41 7.43 -2.36 3.52
CA ILE A 41 6.12 -2.92 3.87
C ILE A 41 5.43 -2.05 4.92
N ASN A 42 6.16 -1.61 5.93
CA ASN A 42 5.60 -0.79 7.01
C ASN A 42 5.03 0.51 6.42
N LEU A 43 5.84 1.23 5.65
CA LEU A 43 5.48 2.53 5.05
C LEU A 43 4.25 2.42 4.13
N ALA A 44 4.21 1.41 3.25
CA ALA A 44 3.09 1.18 2.34
C ALA A 44 1.83 0.63 3.05
N TYR A 45 1.99 -0.08 4.16
CA TYR A 45 0.88 -0.58 4.99
C TYR A 45 0.20 0.56 5.76
N TRP A 46 0.97 1.41 6.46
CA TRP A 46 0.45 2.55 7.21
C TRP A 46 -0.29 3.55 6.31
N GLN A 47 0.18 3.72 5.07
CA GLN A 47 -0.54 4.53 4.08
C GLN A 47 -1.96 4.05 3.81
N ILE A 48 -2.24 2.74 3.75
CA ILE A 48 -3.60 2.22 3.50
C ILE A 48 -4.58 2.69 4.58
N PHE A 49 -4.09 2.89 5.81
CA PHE A 49 -4.86 3.38 6.95
C PHE A 49 -4.90 4.92 7.08
N GLY A 50 -4.21 5.64 6.20
CA GLY A 50 -4.21 7.11 6.14
C GLY A 50 -3.03 7.76 6.86
N GLU A 51 -2.03 7.01 7.30
CA GLU A 51 -0.79 7.60 7.83
C GLU A 51 0.20 7.84 6.69
N LEU A 52 0.52 9.11 6.45
CA LEU A 52 1.19 9.58 5.23
C LEU A 52 2.65 10.00 5.49
N GLU A 53 3.41 9.19 6.23
CA GLU A 53 4.83 9.48 6.55
C GLU A 53 5.71 9.67 5.29
N ALA A 54 5.38 8.97 4.20
CA ALA A 54 6.05 9.16 2.91
C ALA A 54 5.80 10.55 2.29
N LEU A 55 4.68 11.20 2.61
CA LEU A 55 4.30 12.49 2.03
C LEU A 55 5.20 13.59 2.61
N ASP A 56 5.55 13.50 3.90
CA ASP A 56 6.51 14.41 4.54
C ASP A 56 7.92 14.31 3.93
N GLU A 57 8.32 13.12 3.46
CA GLU A 57 9.57 12.94 2.72
C GLU A 57 9.49 13.46 1.28
N ILE A 58 8.35 13.27 0.62
CA ILE A 58 8.08 13.78 -0.74
C ILE A 58 8.07 15.31 -0.77
N GLU A 59 7.41 15.95 0.20
CA GLU A 59 7.30 17.41 0.26
C GLU A 59 8.65 18.09 0.49
N LYS A 60 9.56 17.44 1.21
CA LYS A 60 10.94 17.94 1.41
C LYS A 60 11.77 17.92 0.12
N ASN A 61 11.40 17.09 -0.85
CA ASN A 61 12.15 16.88 -2.08
C ASN A 61 11.38 17.46 -3.29
N TYR A 62 11.48 18.78 -3.48
CA TYR A 62 10.80 19.56 -4.52
C TYR A 62 11.37 19.34 -5.95
N GLU A 63 11.85 18.13 -6.24
CA GLU A 63 12.32 17.74 -7.57
C GLU A 63 11.17 17.17 -8.43
N ILE A 64 11.41 17.04 -9.73
CA ILE A 64 10.48 16.44 -10.71
C ILE A 64 10.02 15.04 -10.27
N SER A 65 10.85 14.32 -9.51
CA SER A 65 10.53 13.02 -8.90
C SER A 65 9.33 13.10 -7.92
N GLY A 66 9.17 14.21 -7.21
CA GLY A 66 8.10 14.43 -6.23
C GLY A 66 6.71 14.46 -6.87
N TYR A 67 6.56 15.06 -8.06
CA TYR A 67 5.28 15.06 -8.78
C TYR A 67 4.84 13.66 -9.21
N VAL A 68 5.78 12.83 -9.67
CA VAL A 68 5.51 11.44 -10.07
C VAL A 68 5.07 10.63 -8.86
N MET A 69 5.76 10.77 -7.72
CA MET A 69 5.38 10.11 -6.49
C MET A 69 4.00 10.54 -5.99
N PHE A 70 3.68 11.83 -6.05
CA PHE A 70 2.39 12.35 -5.60
C PHE A 70 1.23 11.75 -6.40
N ILE A 71 1.37 11.67 -7.73
CA ILE A 71 0.39 11.03 -8.61
C ILE A 71 0.29 9.52 -8.32
N LEU A 72 1.43 8.85 -8.12
CA LEU A 72 1.49 7.43 -7.78
C LEU A 72 0.78 7.15 -6.45
N LEU A 73 0.99 8.00 -5.44
CA LEU A 73 0.38 7.91 -4.11
C LEU A 73 -1.13 8.11 -4.17
N ILE A 74 -1.62 9.11 -4.91
CA ILE A 74 -3.07 9.33 -5.10
C ILE A 74 -3.72 8.12 -5.75
N ALA A 75 -3.10 7.58 -6.81
CA ALA A 75 -3.61 6.40 -7.49
C ALA A 75 -3.64 5.18 -6.56
N TYR A 76 -2.58 4.96 -5.79
CA TYR A 76 -2.49 3.88 -4.82
C TYR A 76 -3.53 3.99 -3.71
N MET A 77 -3.66 5.16 -3.09
CA MET A 77 -4.65 5.42 -2.04
C MET A 77 -6.08 5.17 -2.53
N THR A 78 -6.37 5.56 -3.77
CA THR A 78 -7.67 5.31 -4.39
C THR A 78 -7.93 3.82 -4.55
N VAL A 79 -6.99 3.08 -5.14
CA VAL A 79 -7.17 1.64 -5.36
C VAL A 79 -7.20 0.86 -4.05
N ALA A 80 -6.28 1.14 -3.12
CA ALA A 80 -6.22 0.43 -1.85
C ALA A 80 -7.45 0.72 -0.98
N SER A 81 -7.79 1.99 -0.78
CA SER A 81 -8.84 2.38 0.16
C SER A 81 -10.25 2.28 -0.42
N VAL A 82 -10.44 2.53 -1.73
CA VAL A 82 -11.78 2.48 -2.34
C VAL A 82 -12.07 1.10 -2.95
N LEU A 83 -11.11 0.45 -3.59
CA LEU A 83 -11.34 -0.84 -4.26
C LEU A 83 -11.06 -2.01 -3.32
N LEU A 84 -9.84 -2.13 -2.80
CA LEU A 84 -9.43 -3.31 -2.02
C LEU A 84 -10.16 -3.37 -0.67
N ILE A 85 -10.20 -2.30 0.12
CA ILE A 85 -10.90 -2.29 1.41
C ILE A 85 -12.41 -2.51 1.22
N SER A 86 -13.05 -1.86 0.24
CA SER A 86 -14.49 -2.07 -0.01
C SER A 86 -14.82 -3.50 -0.43
N LEU A 87 -13.94 -4.13 -1.20
CA LEU A 87 -14.08 -5.53 -1.60
C LEU A 87 -13.86 -6.48 -0.41
N LEU A 88 -12.90 -6.18 0.47
CA LEU A 88 -12.69 -6.93 1.70
C LEU A 88 -13.94 -6.90 2.59
N ILE A 89 -14.51 -5.71 2.80
CA ILE A 89 -15.74 -5.52 3.57
C ILE A 89 -16.89 -6.30 2.92
N ALA A 90 -17.00 -6.29 1.59
CA ALA A 90 -18.02 -7.05 0.86
C ALA A 90 -17.87 -8.57 1.05
N MET A 91 -16.65 -9.10 0.99
CA MET A 91 -16.39 -10.53 1.22
C MET A 91 -16.66 -10.95 2.68
N PHE A 92 -16.31 -10.11 3.66
CA PHE A 92 -16.66 -10.35 5.06
C PHE A 92 -18.18 -10.28 5.29
N ARG A 93 -18.87 -9.35 4.64
CA ARG A 93 -20.34 -9.25 4.69
C ARG A 93 -21.00 -10.51 4.12
N TYR A 94 -20.51 -11.00 2.98
CA TYR A 94 -21.03 -12.23 2.37
C TYR A 94 -20.84 -13.45 3.27
N ASN A 95 -19.63 -13.64 3.81
CA ASN A 95 -19.33 -14.76 4.71
C ASN A 95 -20.11 -14.70 6.03
N SER A 96 -20.40 -13.50 6.56
CA SER A 96 -21.19 -13.33 7.80
C SER A 96 -22.69 -13.50 7.61
N GLN A 97 -23.23 -13.19 6.42
CA GLN A 97 -24.64 -13.48 6.10
C GLN A 97 -24.89 -14.97 5.92
N MET A 98 -23.95 -15.71 5.31
CA MET A 98 -24.07 -17.15 5.12
C MET A 98 -24.03 -17.94 6.45
N PHE A 99 -23.36 -17.43 7.50
CA PHE A 99 -23.31 -18.09 8.81
C PHE A 99 -24.53 -17.81 9.70
N ARG A 100 -25.39 -16.85 9.30
CA ARG A 100 -26.61 -16.45 10.03
C ARG A 100 -27.89 -17.09 9.47
N MET A 101 -27.78 -17.97 8.47
CA MET A 101 -28.84 -18.86 7.97
C MET A 101 -28.53 -20.29 8.39
#